data_AF-A0A4V1QC26-F1
#
_entry.id   AF-A0A4V1QC26-F1
#
_cell.length_a   1.000
_cell.length_b   1.000
_cell.length_c   1.000
_cell.angle_alpha   90.00
_cell.angle_beta   90.00
_cell.angle_gamma   90.00
#
_symmetry.space_group_name_H-M   'P 1'
#
loop_
_entity.id
_entity.type
_entity.pdbx_description
1 polymer ?
#
loop_
_entity_poly.entity_id
_entity_poly.type
_entity_poly.pdbx_seq_one_letter_code
_entity_poly.pdbx_strand_id
1 'polypeptide(L)'
;MAKRIQNRRFLFEQQLKPDFWDWAVSDKKLLENWEENKTKIFRLIFDRIRELVEEEEFVEVAFIVHDKDISYGTKLVEPHIHGYIDFPRRMDLSKVALALGVEKERVETPKSRGGRNLTRINSLAYLIHAKDKDKYQYPASDVETFETLDYEAFINQNKEDFEKYAATKKREKADESLDLVISKVQKGELTYNQVMEDEYLAILFANNQQKFRENFHFYGERQAFLRLKSLERGEYKLTVVFVEGKPYCGKSTIAKSIATKAQERLRAEGFDGDIYTASSKNPFDNYYGEEILLLDDARKENLSETDWLKLFDPLNSARMTARYQNKLVAPRLIIVTAPMSAKSFFKGYNGEDLNQYIRRINFSAEVTREKGTEKRWFTFSEVVRRDGADHYQTKDGDIIPLNFVFEDIFTADDREYAEEKMLSGYILPRILPQTRKDVTDD
;
A
#
# COMPACT_ATOMS: atom_id res chain seq x y z
N MET A 1 16.35 46.66 5.96
CA MET A 1 15.04 47.32 6.21
C MET A 1 13.95 46.30 5.95
N ALA A 2 13.10 45.99 6.94
CA ALA A 2 11.96 45.10 6.70
C ALA A 2 11.02 45.76 5.67
N LYS A 3 10.62 45.00 4.64
CA LYS A 3 9.75 45.50 3.57
C LYS A 3 8.40 45.86 4.18
N ARG A 4 7.95 47.12 4.02
CA ARG A 4 6.62 47.55 4.46
C ARG A 4 5.55 46.78 3.70
N ILE A 5 4.65 46.11 4.43
CA ILE A 5 3.53 45.37 3.84
C ILE A 5 2.33 46.32 3.80
N GLN A 6 1.83 46.58 2.59
CA GLN A 6 0.68 47.44 2.38
C GLN A 6 -0.40 46.73 1.58
N ASN A 7 -1.64 46.74 2.09
CA ASN A 7 -2.80 46.15 1.43
C ASN A 7 -4.07 46.91 1.83
N ARG A 8 -5.18 46.69 1.11
CA ARG A 8 -6.51 47.15 1.54
C ARG A 8 -7.15 46.18 2.52
N ARG A 9 -6.87 44.88 2.33
CA ARG A 9 -7.49 43.80 3.09
C ARG A 9 -6.56 43.22 4.13
N PHE A 10 -7.11 43.05 5.32
CA PHE A 10 -6.45 42.47 6.46
C PHE A 10 -7.33 41.41 7.09
N LEU A 11 -6.68 40.36 7.55
CA LEU A 11 -7.25 39.34 8.40
C LEU A 11 -6.52 39.43 9.73
N PHE A 12 -7.22 39.28 10.85
CA PHE A 12 -6.54 39.13 12.12
C PHE A 12 -7.14 37.99 12.92
N GLU A 13 -6.31 37.40 13.78
CA GLU A 13 -6.71 36.38 14.72
C GLU A 13 -6.12 36.70 16.09
N GLN A 14 -6.96 36.77 17.13
CA GLN A 14 -6.46 37.06 18.47
C GLN A 14 -7.30 36.41 19.58
N GLN A 15 -6.63 35.77 20.53
CA GLN A 15 -7.25 35.18 21.73
C GLN A 15 -7.91 36.25 22.60
N LEU A 16 -9.04 35.88 23.20
CA LEU A 16 -9.82 36.73 24.11
C LEU A 16 -9.23 36.74 25.53
N LYS A 17 -7.91 36.98 25.67
CA LYS A 17 -7.24 37.12 26.97
C LYS A 17 -6.57 38.49 27.09
N PRO A 18 -6.73 39.21 28.22
CA PRO A 18 -6.19 40.55 28.44
C PRO A 18 -4.71 40.76 28.10
N ASP A 19 -3.88 39.74 28.30
CA ASP A 19 -2.43 39.82 28.11
C ASP A 19 -2.01 39.95 26.64
N PHE A 20 -2.88 39.57 25.71
CA PHE A 20 -2.56 39.60 24.29
C PHE A 20 -3.06 40.84 23.54
N TRP A 21 -3.68 41.78 24.25
CA TRP A 21 -4.16 43.02 23.67
C TRP A 21 -3.38 44.20 24.26
N ASP A 22 -2.99 45.15 23.44
CA ASP A 22 -2.38 46.41 23.88
C ASP A 22 -3.45 47.49 24.02
N TRP A 23 -4.39 47.24 24.93
CA TRP A 23 -5.51 48.12 25.25
C TRP A 23 -5.35 48.75 26.63
N ALA A 24 -6.11 49.82 26.90
CA ALA A 24 -6.17 50.39 28.24
C ALA A 24 -6.69 49.36 29.25
N VAL A 25 -6.26 49.47 30.51
CA VAL A 25 -6.65 48.52 31.57
C VAL A 25 -8.17 48.42 31.73
N SER A 26 -8.90 49.52 31.52
CA SER A 26 -10.37 49.53 31.53
C SER A 26 -10.98 48.67 30.43
N ASP A 27 -10.42 48.73 29.22
CA ASP A 27 -10.92 48.03 28.04
C ASP A 27 -10.58 46.55 28.11
N LYS A 28 -9.41 46.22 28.65
CA LYS A 28 -8.98 44.82 28.86
C LYS A 28 -9.93 44.02 29.74
N LYS A 29 -10.62 44.66 30.69
CA LYS A 29 -11.63 44.01 31.55
C LYS A 29 -12.79 43.41 30.76
N LEU A 30 -13.07 43.93 29.55
CA LEU A 30 -14.11 43.35 28.69
C LEU A 30 -13.77 41.91 28.30
N LEU A 31 -12.48 41.57 28.17
CA LEU A 31 -11.99 40.26 27.75
C LEU A 31 -12.08 39.20 28.85
N GLU A 32 -12.10 39.59 30.12
CA GLU A 32 -12.21 38.66 31.27
C GLU A 32 -13.56 37.94 31.29
N ASN A 33 -14.62 38.59 30.80
CA ASN A 33 -15.95 38.00 30.59
C ASN A 33 -16.43 38.31 29.17
N TRP A 34 -15.72 37.73 28.19
CA TRP A 34 -15.94 38.05 26.78
C TRP A 34 -17.32 37.64 26.26
N GLU A 35 -17.94 36.59 26.82
CA GLU A 35 -19.25 36.09 26.39
C GLU A 35 -20.33 37.16 26.57
N GLU A 36 -20.39 37.79 27.75
CA GLU A 36 -21.32 38.88 28.05
C GLU A 36 -20.93 40.20 27.36
N ASN A 37 -19.64 40.38 27.04
CA ASN A 37 -19.11 41.62 26.48
C ASN A 37 -18.83 41.56 24.97
N LYS A 38 -19.19 40.46 24.27
CA LYS A 38 -18.87 40.22 22.85
C LYS A 38 -19.15 41.44 21.97
N THR A 39 -20.36 42.01 22.06
CA THR A 39 -20.76 43.19 21.28
C THR A 39 -19.91 44.43 21.60
N LYS A 40 -19.56 44.65 22.88
CA LYS A 40 -18.71 45.79 23.28
C LYS A 40 -17.28 45.62 22.79
N ILE A 41 -16.75 44.40 22.84
CA ILE A 41 -15.41 44.07 22.34
C ILE A 41 -15.36 44.33 20.83
N PHE A 42 -16.32 43.80 20.07
CA PHE A 42 -16.40 44.01 18.63
C PHE A 42 -16.57 45.49 18.29
N ARG A 43 -17.39 46.22 19.06
CA ARG A 43 -17.58 47.65 18.85
C ARG A 43 -16.30 48.44 19.07
N LEU A 44 -15.56 48.16 20.15
CA LEU A 44 -14.26 48.77 20.42
C LEU A 44 -13.25 48.50 19.30
N ILE A 45 -13.18 47.27 18.81
CA ILE A 45 -12.32 46.90 17.67
C ILE A 45 -12.71 47.72 16.43
N PHE A 46 -14.01 47.81 16.13
CA PHE A 46 -14.52 48.56 14.98
C PHE A 46 -14.21 50.06 15.09
N ASP A 47 -14.46 50.67 16.25
CA ASP A 47 -14.21 52.09 16.47
C ASP A 47 -12.70 52.42 16.28
N ARG A 48 -11.81 51.59 16.84
CA ARG A 48 -10.34 51.72 16.65
C ARG A 48 -9.91 51.59 15.19
N ILE A 49 -10.52 50.70 14.42
CA ILE A 49 -10.26 50.56 12.99
C ILE A 49 -10.77 51.78 12.22
N ARG A 50 -11.94 52.31 12.60
CA ARG A 50 -12.57 53.46 11.94
C ARG A 50 -11.76 54.75 12.11
N GLU A 51 -11.05 54.93 13.21
CA GLU A 51 -10.12 56.06 13.41
C GLU A 51 -8.99 56.12 12.37
N LEU A 52 -8.75 55.05 11.61
CA LEU A 52 -7.74 55.02 10.56
C LEU A 52 -8.18 55.66 9.23
N VAL A 53 -9.48 55.95 9.08
CA VAL A 53 -10.08 56.50 7.86
C VAL A 53 -10.89 57.75 8.16
N GLU A 54 -11.21 58.54 7.14
CA GLU A 54 -12.12 59.68 7.30
C GLU A 54 -13.56 59.21 7.57
N GLU A 55 -14.42 60.08 8.12
CA GLU A 55 -15.77 59.70 8.57
C GLU A 55 -16.64 59.18 7.40
N GLU A 56 -16.51 59.78 6.22
CA GLU A 56 -17.24 59.42 5.00
C GLU A 56 -16.64 58.19 4.28
N GLU A 57 -15.46 57.75 4.68
CA GLU A 57 -14.78 56.62 4.05
C GLU A 57 -15.39 55.28 4.50
N PHE A 58 -15.81 54.46 3.53
CA PHE A 58 -16.42 53.16 3.78
C PHE A 58 -15.36 52.08 4.10
N VAL A 59 -15.55 51.37 5.21
CA VAL A 59 -14.74 50.21 5.64
C VAL A 59 -15.66 49.02 5.80
N GLU A 60 -15.39 47.94 5.06
CA GLU A 60 -16.10 46.67 5.20
C GLU A 60 -15.45 45.84 6.30
N VAL A 61 -16.25 45.34 7.25
CA VAL A 61 -15.77 44.50 8.35
C VAL A 61 -16.66 43.28 8.56
N ALA A 62 -16.07 42.21 9.09
CA ALA A 62 -16.80 41.04 9.56
C ALA A 62 -16.00 40.35 10.67
N PHE A 63 -16.58 40.20 11.86
CA PHE A 63 -15.93 39.64 13.05
C PHE A 63 -16.73 38.47 13.61
N ILE A 64 -16.03 37.44 14.08
CA ILE A 64 -16.62 36.27 14.73
C ILE A 64 -15.71 35.78 15.86
N VAL A 65 -16.30 35.18 16.88
CA VAL A 65 -15.57 34.42 17.89
C VAL A 65 -15.59 32.94 17.51
N HIS A 66 -14.42 32.32 17.49
CA HIS A 66 -14.28 30.87 17.43
C HIS A 66 -14.05 30.32 18.84
N ASP A 67 -15.03 29.58 19.34
CA ASP A 67 -15.04 28.96 20.68
C ASP A 67 -15.22 27.43 20.64
N LYS A 68 -15.41 26.86 19.44
CA LYS A 68 -15.72 25.43 19.21
C LYS A 68 -14.67 24.73 18.34
N ASP A 69 -13.55 25.39 18.08
CA ASP A 69 -12.47 24.84 17.26
C ASP A 69 -11.73 23.73 18.01
N ILE A 70 -11.51 22.60 17.34
CA ILE A 70 -10.81 21.44 17.91
C ILE A 70 -9.46 21.28 17.22
N SER A 71 -8.40 21.27 18.01
CA SER A 71 -7.04 20.95 17.61
C SER A 71 -6.68 19.51 17.95
N TYR A 72 -5.89 18.85 17.10
CA TYR A 72 -5.46 17.46 17.25
C TYR A 72 -6.59 16.46 17.56
N GLY A 73 -7.80 16.74 17.07
CA GLY A 73 -8.98 15.88 17.17
C GLY A 73 -9.65 15.82 18.56
N THR A 74 -9.01 16.32 19.62
CA THR A 74 -9.52 16.16 21.00
C THR A 74 -9.40 17.40 21.88
N LYS A 75 -8.57 18.39 21.51
CA LYS A 75 -8.31 19.57 22.36
C LYS A 75 -9.07 20.78 21.85
N LEU A 76 -9.95 21.34 22.67
CA LEU A 76 -10.61 22.61 22.39
C LEU A 76 -9.57 23.75 22.34
N VAL A 77 -9.62 24.55 21.28
CA VAL A 77 -8.80 25.76 21.12
C VAL A 77 -9.39 26.87 21.99
N GLU A 78 -8.51 27.66 22.60
CA GLU A 78 -8.90 28.82 23.40
C GLU A 78 -9.74 29.81 22.57
N PRO A 79 -10.81 30.41 23.13
CA PRO A 79 -11.64 31.36 22.41
C PRO A 79 -10.84 32.52 21.81
N HIS A 80 -11.05 32.76 20.52
CA HIS A 80 -10.33 33.78 19.76
C HIS A 80 -11.23 34.44 18.72
N ILE A 81 -10.91 35.70 18.40
CA ILE A 81 -11.59 36.46 17.36
C ILE A 81 -10.90 36.19 16.03
N HIS A 82 -11.68 35.90 14.99
CA HIS A 82 -11.27 36.12 13.62
C HIS A 82 -11.94 37.38 13.07
N GLY A 83 -11.17 38.22 12.40
CA GLY A 83 -11.71 39.41 11.78
C GLY A 83 -11.22 39.66 10.37
N TYR A 84 -12.14 40.09 9.52
CA TYR A 84 -11.90 40.57 8.17
C TYR A 84 -12.10 42.08 8.11
N ILE A 85 -11.20 42.79 7.44
CA ILE A 85 -11.25 44.24 7.24
C ILE A 85 -10.87 44.56 5.79
N ASP A 86 -11.68 45.34 5.07
CA ASP A 86 -11.34 45.91 3.75
C ASP A 86 -11.47 47.44 3.78
N PHE A 87 -10.30 48.10 3.77
CA PHE A 87 -10.20 49.56 3.74
C PHE A 87 -10.45 50.12 2.33
N PRO A 88 -10.85 51.41 2.21
CA PRO A 88 -11.04 52.06 0.91
C PRO A 88 -9.70 52.29 0.17
N ARG A 89 -8.59 52.33 0.92
CA ARG A 89 -7.23 52.56 0.43
C ARG A 89 -6.22 51.62 1.09
N ARG A 90 -5.02 51.54 0.51
CA ARG A 90 -3.97 50.66 1.07
C ARG A 90 -3.48 51.22 2.40
N MET A 91 -3.49 50.38 3.42
CA MET A 91 -2.97 50.66 4.75
C MET A 91 -1.66 49.90 4.98
N ASP A 92 -0.82 50.40 5.88
CA ASP A 92 0.34 49.65 6.35
C ASP A 92 -0.11 48.64 7.41
N LEU A 93 0.29 47.38 7.26
CA LEU A 93 -0.04 46.32 8.20
C LEU A 93 0.31 46.69 9.65
N SER A 94 1.45 47.38 9.84
CA SER A 94 1.89 47.84 11.16
C SER A 94 0.93 48.84 11.77
N LYS A 95 0.31 49.72 10.95
CA LYS A 95 -0.67 50.70 11.43
C LYS A 95 -1.98 50.02 11.81
N VAL A 96 -2.41 49.03 11.03
CA VAL A 96 -3.62 48.26 11.33
C VAL A 96 -3.45 47.44 12.62
N ALA A 97 -2.32 46.74 12.77
CA ALA A 97 -1.99 46.00 13.99
C ALA A 97 -1.95 46.90 15.23
N LEU A 98 -1.32 48.08 15.11
CA LEU A 98 -1.28 49.06 16.19
C LEU A 98 -2.68 49.55 16.60
N ALA A 99 -3.54 49.88 15.63
CA ALA A 99 -4.91 50.32 15.91
C ALA A 99 -5.73 49.22 16.60
N LEU A 100 -5.63 47.99 16.10
CA LEU A 100 -6.24 46.82 16.73
C LEU A 100 -5.72 46.57 18.14
N GLY A 101 -4.50 47.01 18.46
CA GLY A 101 -3.82 46.70 19.72
C GLY A 101 -3.32 45.25 19.75
N VAL A 102 -2.80 44.74 18.63
CA VAL A 102 -2.25 43.38 18.51
C VAL A 102 -0.86 43.41 17.88
N GLU A 103 -0.09 42.34 18.08
CA GLU A 103 1.20 42.16 17.42
C GLU A 103 1.04 42.04 15.88
N LYS A 104 2.06 42.42 15.13
CA LYS A 104 1.99 42.42 13.65
C LYS A 104 1.79 41.01 13.09
N GLU A 105 2.32 40.02 13.79
CA GLU A 105 2.25 38.60 13.48
C GLU A 105 0.82 38.05 13.57
N ARG A 106 -0.08 38.79 14.25
CA ARG A 106 -1.50 38.47 14.39
C ARG A 106 -2.36 39.05 13.28
N VAL A 107 -1.77 39.86 12.40
CA VAL A 107 -2.43 40.48 11.26
C VAL A 107 -1.79 39.97 9.98
N GLU A 108 -2.61 39.47 9.07
CA GLU A 108 -2.18 38.97 7.77
C GLU A 108 -2.90 39.70 6.64
N THR A 109 -2.38 39.57 5.42
CA THR A 109 -3.07 40.02 4.20
C THR A 109 -3.42 38.81 3.34
N PRO A 110 -4.64 38.71 2.79
CA PRO A 110 -5.03 37.57 1.97
C PRO A 110 -4.09 37.37 0.77
N LYS A 111 -3.62 36.13 0.57
CA LYS A 111 -2.75 35.76 -0.56
C LYS A 111 -3.53 34.84 -1.51
N SER A 112 -3.72 35.24 -2.76
CA SER A 112 -4.28 34.36 -3.80
C SER A 112 -3.84 34.76 -5.21
N ARG A 113 -3.69 33.77 -6.08
CA ARG A 113 -3.44 33.93 -7.52
C ARG A 113 -4.70 34.34 -8.31
N GLY A 114 -5.90 34.13 -7.75
CA GLY A 114 -7.18 34.36 -8.44
C GLY A 114 -7.74 35.78 -8.35
N GLY A 115 -6.92 36.76 -7.97
CA GLY A 115 -7.31 38.16 -7.93
C GLY A 115 -8.16 38.57 -6.72
N ARG A 116 -8.59 39.84 -6.73
CA ARG A 116 -9.20 40.50 -5.55
C ARG A 116 -10.53 39.87 -5.14
N ASN A 117 -11.40 39.51 -6.07
CA ASN A 117 -12.73 38.98 -5.71
C ASN A 117 -12.62 37.64 -4.98
N LEU A 118 -11.74 36.74 -5.46
CA LEU A 118 -11.54 35.44 -4.83
C LEU A 118 -10.94 35.55 -3.42
N THR A 119 -10.03 36.50 -3.19
CA THR A 119 -9.49 36.73 -1.83
C THR A 119 -10.56 37.17 -0.84
N ARG A 120 -11.51 38.03 -1.26
CA ARG A 120 -12.62 38.46 -0.42
C ARG A 120 -13.54 37.28 -0.10
N ILE A 121 -13.92 36.51 -1.12
CA ILE A 121 -14.79 35.34 -0.95
C ILE A 121 -14.17 34.32 0.00
N ASN A 122 -12.89 33.98 -0.18
CA ASN A 122 -12.21 33.01 0.66
C ASN A 122 -12.09 33.47 2.12
N SER A 123 -11.80 34.76 2.33
CA SER A 123 -11.62 35.33 3.67
C SER A 123 -12.94 35.34 4.44
N LEU A 124 -14.02 35.80 3.81
CA LEU A 124 -15.34 35.83 4.42
C LEU A 124 -15.89 34.41 4.67
N ALA A 125 -15.66 33.47 3.75
CA ALA A 125 -16.06 32.07 3.94
C ALA A 125 -15.28 31.37 5.06
N TYR A 126 -14.06 31.81 5.35
CA TYR A 126 -13.22 31.23 6.40
C TYR A 126 -13.80 31.48 7.80
N LEU A 127 -14.42 32.64 8.03
CA LEU A 127 -15.02 33.03 9.32
C LEU A 127 -16.04 32.01 9.84
N ILE A 128 -16.73 31.28 8.95
CA ILE A 128 -17.69 30.24 9.36
C ILE A 128 -17.26 28.83 8.96
N HIS A 129 -16.00 28.68 8.53
CA HIS A 129 -15.44 27.45 7.98
C HIS A 129 -16.24 26.84 6.81
N ALA A 130 -16.94 27.67 6.00
CA ALA A 130 -17.93 27.21 5.02
C ALA A 130 -17.39 26.16 4.02
N LYS A 131 -16.09 26.25 3.71
CA LYS A 131 -15.36 25.41 2.75
C LYS A 131 -14.70 24.18 3.35
N ASP A 132 -14.60 24.09 4.69
CA ASP A 132 -13.87 23.04 5.39
C ASP A 132 -14.81 22.24 6.28
N LYS A 133 -15.49 21.25 5.68
CA LYS A 133 -16.54 20.47 6.35
C LYS A 133 -16.06 19.60 7.52
N ASP A 134 -14.74 19.40 7.62
CA ASP A 134 -14.11 18.68 8.72
C ASP A 134 -14.03 19.56 10.00
N LYS A 135 -14.15 20.89 9.87
CA LYS A 135 -14.16 21.84 10.99
C LYS A 135 -15.59 22.18 11.44
N TYR A 136 -15.73 22.62 12.69
CA TYR A 136 -17.00 23.15 13.18
C TYR A 136 -17.50 24.30 12.28
N GLN A 137 -18.74 24.20 11.84
CA GLN A 137 -19.39 25.18 10.97
C GLN A 137 -20.14 26.19 11.85
N TYR A 138 -19.65 27.42 11.92
CA TYR A 138 -20.34 28.48 12.66
C TYR A 138 -21.56 28.99 11.87
N PRO A 139 -22.64 29.40 12.53
CA PRO A 139 -23.78 30.02 11.85
C PRO A 139 -23.41 31.43 11.35
N ALA A 140 -23.96 31.83 10.21
CA ALA A 140 -23.71 33.14 9.63
C ALA A 140 -24.17 34.29 10.56
N SER A 141 -25.20 34.05 11.36
CA SER A 141 -25.72 34.98 12.36
C SER A 141 -24.75 35.30 13.50
N ASP A 142 -23.69 34.50 13.69
CA ASP A 142 -22.68 34.77 14.74
C ASP A 142 -21.65 35.83 14.31
N VAL A 143 -21.65 36.20 13.02
CA VAL A 143 -20.77 37.19 12.41
C VAL A 143 -21.36 38.58 12.55
N GLU A 144 -20.61 39.47 13.19
CA GLU A 144 -20.94 40.89 13.30
C GLU A 144 -20.28 41.68 12.18
N THR A 145 -21.04 42.48 11.44
CA THR A 145 -20.56 43.27 10.30
C THR A 145 -20.76 44.77 10.45
N PHE A 146 -21.43 45.23 11.51
CA PHE A 146 -21.78 46.64 11.71
C PHE A 146 -22.50 47.24 10.49
N GLU A 147 -23.39 46.47 9.86
CA GLU A 147 -24.16 46.84 8.67
C GLU A 147 -23.31 47.18 7.43
N THR A 148 -22.01 46.90 7.46
CA THR A 148 -21.10 47.13 6.32
C THR A 148 -21.22 46.04 5.26
N LEU A 149 -21.81 44.89 5.60
CA LEU A 149 -22.01 43.77 4.71
C LEU A 149 -23.25 42.98 5.14
N ASP A 150 -24.14 42.70 4.19
CA ASP A 150 -25.15 41.65 4.33
C ASP A 150 -24.46 40.27 4.21
N TYR A 151 -24.02 39.75 5.36
CA TYR A 151 -23.24 38.53 5.43
C TYR A 151 -24.06 37.29 5.09
N GLU A 152 -25.32 37.24 5.52
CA GLU A 152 -26.21 36.12 5.20
C GLU A 152 -26.49 36.03 3.71
N ALA A 153 -26.81 37.15 3.05
CA ALA A 153 -26.98 37.18 1.61
C ALA A 153 -25.69 36.77 0.89
N PHE A 154 -24.53 37.23 1.37
CA PHE A 154 -23.23 36.84 0.82
C PHE A 154 -23.00 35.32 0.91
N ILE A 155 -23.26 34.68 2.06
CA ILE A 155 -23.11 33.23 2.23
C ILE A 155 -24.06 32.47 1.31
N ASN A 156 -25.33 32.90 1.24
CA ASN A 156 -26.34 32.26 0.39
C ASN A 156 -25.98 32.33 -1.10
N GLN A 157 -25.48 33.48 -1.58
CA GLN A 157 -25.07 33.66 -2.98
C GLN A 157 -23.87 32.78 -3.38
N ASN A 158 -23.01 32.38 -2.42
CA ASN A 158 -21.78 31.63 -2.70
C ASN A 158 -21.86 30.15 -2.28
N LYS A 159 -23.03 29.68 -1.81
CA LYS A 159 -23.21 28.34 -1.22
C LYS A 159 -22.77 27.21 -2.16
N GLU A 160 -23.20 27.23 -3.41
CA GLU A 160 -22.85 26.19 -4.40
C GLU A 160 -21.33 26.10 -4.63
N ASP A 161 -20.64 27.22 -4.69
CA ASP A 161 -19.20 27.25 -4.92
C ASP A 161 -18.43 26.73 -3.70
N PHE A 162 -18.95 26.93 -2.50
CA PHE A 162 -18.38 26.36 -1.27
C PHE A 162 -18.55 24.83 -1.23
N GLU A 163 -19.71 24.33 -1.67
CA GLU A 163 -19.98 22.89 -1.78
C GLU A 163 -19.06 22.22 -2.82
N LYS A 164 -18.89 22.84 -4.01
CA LYS A 164 -17.95 22.36 -5.03
C LYS A 164 -16.53 22.28 -4.50
N TYR A 165 -16.06 23.31 -3.79
CA TYR A 165 -14.71 23.34 -3.23
C TYR A 165 -14.50 22.22 -2.19
N ALA A 166 -15.46 22.03 -1.28
CA ALA A 166 -15.37 20.98 -0.26
C ALA A 166 -15.32 19.58 -0.90
N ALA A 167 -16.09 19.35 -1.97
CA ALA A 167 -16.06 18.10 -2.72
C ALA A 167 -14.69 17.85 -3.39
N THR A 168 -14.09 18.88 -4.00
CA THR A 168 -12.74 18.78 -4.59
C THR A 168 -11.69 18.45 -3.54
N LYS A 169 -11.65 19.18 -2.41
CA LYS A 169 -10.71 18.92 -1.31
C LYS A 169 -10.83 17.50 -0.75
N LYS A 170 -12.05 16.97 -0.67
CA LYS A 170 -12.31 15.59 -0.25
C LYS A 170 -11.76 14.57 -1.25
N ARG A 171 -11.90 14.82 -2.55
CA ARG A 171 -11.33 13.97 -3.61
C ARG A 171 -9.81 13.99 -3.58
N GLU A 172 -9.18 15.16 -3.48
CA GLU A 172 -7.72 15.29 -3.39
C GLU A 172 -7.14 14.51 -2.20
N LYS A 173 -7.75 14.63 -1.01
CA LYS A 173 -7.35 13.83 0.17
C LYS A 173 -7.49 12.31 -0.06
N ALA A 174 -8.52 11.87 -0.78
CA ALA A 174 -8.73 10.46 -1.09
C ALA A 174 -7.71 9.94 -2.10
N ASP A 175 -7.36 10.75 -3.11
CA ASP A 175 -6.35 10.42 -4.12
C ASP A 175 -4.94 10.33 -3.50
N GLU A 176 -4.58 11.26 -2.62
CA GLU A 176 -3.31 11.19 -1.86
C GLU A 176 -3.21 9.91 -1.02
N SER A 177 -4.32 9.50 -0.38
CA SER A 177 -4.39 8.25 0.36
C SER A 177 -4.23 7.02 -0.54
N LEU A 178 -4.85 7.03 -1.72
CA LEU A 178 -4.71 5.96 -2.72
C LEU A 178 -3.27 5.85 -3.22
N ASP A 179 -2.62 6.95 -3.56
CA ASP A 179 -1.25 6.94 -4.06
C ASP A 179 -0.25 6.39 -3.04
N LEU A 180 -0.44 6.71 -1.75
CA LEU A 180 0.34 6.11 -0.66
C LEU A 180 0.15 4.59 -0.61
N VAL A 181 -1.09 4.11 -0.69
CA VAL A 181 -1.40 2.67 -0.70
C VAL A 181 -0.77 1.98 -1.91
N ILE A 182 -0.87 2.58 -3.10
CA ILE A 182 -0.27 2.04 -4.33
C ILE A 182 1.26 1.99 -4.22
N SER A 183 1.89 3.00 -3.61
CA SER A 183 3.34 2.98 -3.37
C SER A 183 3.77 1.79 -2.50
N LYS A 184 2.98 1.45 -1.47
CA LYS A 184 3.24 0.26 -0.64
C LYS A 184 3.14 -1.03 -1.44
N VAL A 185 2.14 -1.14 -2.33
CA VAL A 185 2.01 -2.29 -3.25
C VAL A 185 3.23 -2.42 -4.16
N GLN A 186 3.68 -1.31 -4.77
CA GLN A 186 4.85 -1.32 -5.66
C GLN A 186 6.16 -1.73 -4.97
N LYS A 187 6.26 -1.51 -3.65
CA LYS A 187 7.42 -1.88 -2.83
C LYS A 187 7.31 -3.29 -2.23
N GLY A 188 6.16 -3.95 -2.34
CA GLY A 188 5.90 -5.24 -1.69
C GLY A 188 5.55 -5.13 -0.21
N GLU A 189 5.40 -3.92 0.33
CA GLU A 189 5.01 -3.69 1.73
C GLU A 189 3.53 -4.04 1.98
N LEU A 190 2.74 -4.18 0.93
CA LEU A 190 1.33 -4.51 0.97
C LEU A 190 0.97 -5.54 -0.10
N THR A 191 0.56 -6.73 0.33
CA THR A 191 0.20 -7.86 -0.54
C THR A 191 -1.29 -7.87 -0.89
N TYR A 192 -1.67 -8.67 -1.89
CA TYR A 192 -3.06 -8.87 -2.26
C TYR A 192 -3.91 -9.40 -1.09
N ASN A 193 -3.40 -10.38 -0.34
CA ASN A 193 -4.13 -10.96 0.79
C ASN A 193 -4.36 -9.92 1.89
N GLN A 194 -3.34 -9.13 2.25
CA GLN A 194 -3.49 -8.06 3.24
C GLN A 194 -4.50 -6.99 2.80
N VAL A 195 -4.55 -6.66 1.50
CA VAL A 195 -5.59 -5.77 0.96
C VAL A 195 -6.99 -6.36 1.08
N MET A 196 -7.13 -7.68 0.93
CA MET A 196 -8.42 -8.37 1.00
C MET A 196 -8.89 -8.64 2.44
N GLU A 197 -7.95 -8.78 3.39
CA GLU A 197 -8.24 -8.99 4.81
C GLU A 197 -8.64 -7.71 5.55
N ASP A 198 -8.17 -6.54 5.08
CA ASP A 198 -8.52 -5.24 5.65
C ASP A 198 -9.76 -4.64 4.97
N GLU A 199 -10.79 -4.31 5.78
CA GLU A 199 -12.08 -3.82 5.27
C GLU A 199 -11.96 -2.51 4.47
N TYR A 200 -11.10 -1.59 4.92
CA TYR A 200 -10.91 -0.30 4.25
C TYR A 200 -10.16 -0.49 2.92
N LEU A 201 -9.06 -1.25 2.93
CA LEU A 201 -8.27 -1.53 1.73
C LEU A 201 -9.06 -2.36 0.72
N ALA A 202 -9.92 -3.28 1.15
CA ALA A 202 -10.78 -4.05 0.26
C ALA A 202 -11.78 -3.15 -0.47
N ILE A 203 -12.40 -2.18 0.22
CA ILE A 203 -13.28 -1.19 -0.40
C ILE A 203 -12.49 -0.28 -1.36
N LEU A 204 -11.29 0.16 -0.95
CA LEU A 204 -10.42 0.99 -1.79
C LEU A 204 -9.99 0.25 -3.06
N PHE A 205 -9.66 -1.03 -2.95
CA PHE A 205 -9.37 -1.93 -4.06
C PHE A 205 -10.59 -2.08 -4.97
N ALA A 206 -11.77 -2.33 -4.42
CA ALA A 206 -13.00 -2.54 -5.19
C ALA A 206 -13.32 -1.33 -6.10
N ASN A 207 -13.01 -0.13 -5.62
CA ASN A 207 -13.20 1.12 -6.36
C ASN A 207 -12.06 1.43 -7.35
N ASN A 208 -10.90 0.78 -7.23
CA ASN A 208 -9.68 1.08 -8.00
C ASN A 208 -8.99 -0.18 -8.57
N GLN A 209 -9.78 -1.21 -8.91
CA GLN A 209 -9.26 -2.57 -9.16
C GLN A 209 -8.15 -2.62 -10.20
N GLN A 210 -8.31 -1.89 -11.31
CA GLN A 210 -7.30 -1.87 -12.38
C GLN A 210 -5.96 -1.36 -11.87
N LYS A 211 -5.95 -0.21 -11.17
CA LYS A 211 -4.73 0.40 -10.61
C LYS A 211 -4.03 -0.55 -9.64
N PHE A 212 -4.76 -1.20 -8.75
CA PHE A 212 -4.16 -2.20 -7.85
C PHE A 212 -3.58 -3.40 -8.60
N ARG A 213 -4.36 -4.01 -9.51
CA ARG A 213 -3.92 -5.20 -10.26
C ARG A 213 -2.67 -4.93 -11.08
N GLU A 214 -2.62 -3.80 -11.78
CA GLU A 214 -1.44 -3.38 -12.55
C GLU A 214 -0.20 -3.24 -11.66
N ASN A 215 -0.36 -2.69 -10.45
CA ASN A 215 0.77 -2.53 -9.52
C ASN A 215 1.21 -3.84 -8.86
N PHE A 216 0.28 -4.76 -8.55
CA PHE A 216 0.65 -6.13 -8.14
C PHE A 216 1.39 -6.87 -9.25
N HIS A 217 0.94 -6.73 -10.50
CA HIS A 217 1.63 -7.31 -11.65
C HIS A 217 3.03 -6.72 -11.85
N PHE A 218 3.17 -5.39 -11.77
CA PHE A 218 4.47 -4.73 -11.84
C PHE A 218 5.43 -5.23 -10.75
N TYR A 219 4.96 -5.29 -9.50
CA TYR A 219 5.75 -5.83 -8.39
C TYR A 219 6.23 -7.25 -8.72
N GLY A 220 5.31 -8.13 -9.10
CA GLY A 220 5.63 -9.51 -9.42
C GLY A 220 6.58 -9.69 -10.59
N GLU A 221 6.40 -8.92 -11.67
CA GLU A 221 7.32 -8.93 -12.82
C GLU A 221 8.72 -8.48 -12.42
N ARG A 222 8.82 -7.40 -11.63
CA ARG A 222 10.11 -6.91 -11.11
C ARG A 222 10.79 -7.96 -10.23
N GLN A 223 10.06 -8.59 -9.31
CA GLN A 223 10.64 -9.62 -8.44
C GLN A 223 11.07 -10.86 -9.22
N ALA A 224 10.25 -11.34 -10.16
CA ALA A 224 10.63 -12.45 -11.02
C ALA A 224 11.89 -12.12 -11.86
N PHE A 225 12.03 -10.88 -12.34
CA PHE A 225 13.23 -10.43 -13.05
C PHE A 225 14.47 -10.43 -12.16
N LEU A 226 14.39 -9.83 -10.98
CA LEU A 226 15.51 -9.81 -10.03
C LEU A 226 15.91 -11.23 -9.62
N ARG A 227 14.93 -12.10 -9.39
CA ARG A 227 15.17 -13.49 -9.01
C ARG A 227 15.82 -14.29 -10.14
N LEU A 228 15.38 -14.09 -11.39
CA LEU A 228 16.07 -14.66 -12.55
C LEU A 228 17.53 -14.21 -12.61
N LYS A 229 17.83 -12.94 -12.33
CA LYS A 229 19.21 -12.44 -12.24
C LYS A 229 20.02 -13.08 -11.10
N SER A 230 19.41 -13.30 -9.94
CA SER A 230 20.04 -14.06 -8.85
C SER A 230 20.32 -15.53 -9.23
N LEU A 231 19.42 -16.17 -9.97
CA LEU A 231 19.59 -17.51 -10.49
C LEU A 231 20.73 -17.58 -11.51
N GLU A 232 20.78 -16.63 -12.45
CA GLU A 232 21.87 -16.50 -13.44
C GLU A 232 23.24 -16.34 -12.77
N ARG A 233 23.30 -15.60 -11.65
CA ARG A 233 24.54 -15.40 -10.86
C ARG A 233 24.89 -16.59 -9.95
N GLY A 234 24.03 -17.61 -9.90
CA GLY A 234 24.22 -18.78 -9.04
C GLY A 234 24.06 -18.48 -7.54
N GLU A 235 23.40 -17.38 -7.17
CA GLU A 235 23.16 -17.03 -5.76
C GLU A 235 22.26 -18.07 -5.09
N TYR A 236 21.31 -18.63 -5.84
CA TYR A 236 20.54 -19.79 -5.41
C TYR A 236 20.40 -20.76 -6.58
N LYS A 237 19.91 -21.96 -6.30
CA LYS A 237 19.54 -22.97 -7.30
C LYS A 237 18.05 -23.23 -7.18
N LEU A 238 17.32 -23.02 -8.29
CA LEU A 238 15.94 -23.48 -8.40
C LEU A 238 15.87 -24.95 -7.97
N THR A 239 14.90 -25.24 -7.10
CA THR A 239 14.68 -26.59 -6.57
C THR A 239 13.29 -27.06 -6.90
N VAL A 240 13.19 -28.17 -7.62
CA VAL A 240 11.93 -28.84 -7.98
C VAL A 240 11.79 -30.11 -7.15
N VAL A 241 10.70 -30.17 -6.39
CA VAL A 241 10.30 -31.32 -5.59
C VAL A 241 9.04 -31.94 -6.20
N PHE A 242 9.10 -33.21 -6.56
CA PHE A 242 7.96 -33.97 -7.07
C PHE A 242 7.43 -34.92 -5.98
N VAL A 243 6.24 -34.66 -5.46
CA VAL A 243 5.60 -35.44 -4.41
C VAL A 243 4.58 -36.40 -5.04
N GLU A 244 4.83 -37.69 -4.91
CA GLU A 244 4.04 -38.75 -5.52
C GLU A 244 3.40 -39.68 -4.49
N GLY A 245 2.42 -40.48 -4.94
CA GLY A 245 1.68 -41.41 -4.09
C GLY A 245 0.20 -41.51 -4.45
N LYS A 246 -0.45 -42.59 -4.03
CA LYS A 246 -1.86 -42.87 -4.36
C LYS A 246 -2.82 -41.79 -3.83
N PRO A 247 -4.04 -41.63 -4.37
CA PRO A 247 -5.06 -40.76 -3.79
C PRO A 247 -5.23 -41.03 -2.28
N TYR A 248 -5.48 -39.97 -1.51
CA TYR A 248 -5.67 -40.03 -0.05
C TYR A 248 -4.47 -40.49 0.81
N CYS A 249 -3.25 -40.59 0.26
CA CYS A 249 -2.07 -40.97 1.06
C CYS A 249 -1.45 -39.82 1.87
N GLY A 250 -1.76 -38.55 1.57
CA GLY A 250 -1.23 -37.38 2.32
C GLY A 250 -0.24 -36.47 1.56
N LYS A 251 -0.10 -36.61 0.24
CA LYS A 251 0.79 -35.78 -0.60
C LYS A 251 0.60 -34.27 -0.42
N SER A 252 -0.64 -33.80 -0.54
CA SER A 252 -0.95 -32.37 -0.41
C SER A 252 -0.61 -31.85 0.99
N THR A 253 -0.73 -32.70 2.02
CA THR A 253 -0.39 -32.35 3.40
C THR A 253 1.10 -32.11 3.55
N ILE A 254 1.95 -33.05 3.11
CA ILE A 254 3.41 -32.89 3.22
C ILE A 254 3.91 -31.74 2.32
N ALA A 255 3.36 -31.60 1.11
CA ALA A 255 3.72 -30.53 0.19
C ALA A 255 3.40 -29.14 0.76
N LYS A 256 2.22 -28.96 1.36
CA LYS A 256 1.83 -27.72 2.04
C LYS A 256 2.72 -27.45 3.25
N SER A 257 3.00 -28.47 4.07
CA SER A 257 3.88 -28.33 5.23
C SER A 257 5.28 -27.87 4.83
N ILE A 258 5.88 -28.50 3.81
CA ILE A 258 7.19 -28.10 3.28
C ILE A 258 7.17 -26.67 2.74
N ALA A 259 6.13 -26.29 1.98
CA ALA A 259 5.98 -24.93 1.48
C ALA A 259 5.92 -23.90 2.62
N THR A 260 5.10 -24.15 3.65
CA THR A 260 4.94 -23.24 4.80
C THR A 260 6.24 -23.13 5.61
N LYS A 261 6.91 -24.25 5.91
CA LYS A 261 8.19 -24.21 6.62
C LYS A 261 9.29 -23.52 5.80
N ALA A 262 9.32 -23.73 4.48
CA ALA A 262 10.25 -23.02 3.59
C ALA A 262 9.97 -21.51 3.56
N GLN A 263 8.70 -21.11 3.54
CA GLN A 263 8.28 -19.70 3.64
C GLN A 263 8.79 -19.06 4.94
N GLU A 264 8.58 -19.70 6.08
CA GLU A 264 9.05 -19.21 7.39
C GLU A 264 10.57 -18.98 7.40
N ARG A 265 11.32 -19.93 6.83
CA ARG A 265 12.79 -19.85 6.77
C ARG A 265 13.28 -18.79 5.78
N LEU A 266 12.60 -18.61 4.64
CA LEU A 266 12.89 -17.52 3.70
C LEU A 266 12.65 -16.15 4.34
N ARG A 267 11.55 -16.00 5.07
CA ARG A 267 11.21 -14.76 5.80
C ARG A 267 12.22 -14.43 6.90
N ALA A 268 12.71 -15.45 7.61
CA ALA A 268 13.77 -15.28 8.61
C ALA A 268 15.08 -14.74 8.00
N GLU A 269 15.35 -15.04 6.74
CA GLU A 269 16.52 -14.57 5.98
C GLU A 269 16.25 -13.26 5.20
N GLY A 270 15.11 -12.61 5.44
CA GLY A 270 14.75 -11.32 4.84
C GLY A 270 14.17 -11.39 3.42
N PHE A 271 13.72 -12.56 2.98
CA PHE A 271 12.98 -12.71 1.72
C PHE A 271 11.46 -12.70 1.95
N ASP A 272 10.67 -12.46 0.90
CA ASP A 272 9.20 -12.46 1.01
C ASP A 272 8.66 -13.84 1.42
N GLY A 273 9.19 -14.92 0.84
CA GLY A 273 8.76 -16.28 1.10
C GLY A 273 7.32 -16.60 0.68
N ASP A 274 6.66 -15.74 -0.11
CA ASP A 274 5.26 -15.93 -0.47
C ASP A 274 5.04 -17.22 -1.28
N ILE A 275 3.88 -17.85 -1.04
CA ILE A 275 3.48 -19.11 -1.66
C ILE A 275 2.34 -18.84 -2.62
N TYR A 276 2.56 -19.19 -3.88
CA TYR A 276 1.50 -19.26 -4.87
C TYR A 276 1.06 -20.72 -5.05
N THR A 277 -0.23 -20.98 -4.79
CA THR A 277 -0.82 -22.32 -4.99
C THR A 277 -1.66 -22.32 -6.25
N ALA A 278 -1.39 -23.26 -7.16
CA ALA A 278 -2.17 -23.46 -8.36
C ALA A 278 -2.68 -24.89 -8.48
N SER A 279 -3.95 -25.04 -8.85
CA SER A 279 -4.64 -26.34 -8.94
C SER A 279 -5.50 -26.52 -10.21
N SER A 280 -5.55 -25.53 -11.11
CA SER A 280 -6.48 -25.49 -12.25
C SER A 280 -5.84 -25.16 -13.60
N LYS A 281 -6.64 -25.24 -14.68
CA LYS A 281 -6.28 -24.75 -16.03
C LYS A 281 -5.93 -23.24 -15.96
N ASN A 282 -4.83 -22.84 -16.60
CA ASN A 282 -4.20 -21.51 -16.52
C ASN A 282 -3.63 -21.16 -15.13
N PRO A 283 -2.67 -21.94 -14.64
CA PRO A 283 -2.24 -21.85 -13.25
C PRO A 283 -1.61 -20.51 -12.90
N PHE A 284 -1.13 -19.69 -13.84
CA PHE A 284 -0.33 -18.49 -13.54
C PHE A 284 -1.06 -17.15 -13.66
N ASP A 285 -2.37 -17.12 -13.93
CA ASP A 285 -3.12 -15.86 -14.11
C ASP A 285 -3.02 -14.93 -12.88
N ASN A 286 -2.97 -15.50 -11.67
CA ASN A 286 -2.83 -14.77 -10.41
C ASN A 286 -1.43 -14.89 -9.78
N TYR A 287 -0.42 -15.34 -10.54
CA TYR A 287 0.96 -15.30 -10.09
C TYR A 287 1.46 -13.84 -10.06
N TYR A 288 1.91 -13.39 -8.90
CA TYR A 288 2.45 -12.05 -8.64
C TYR A 288 3.91 -12.10 -8.17
N GLY A 289 4.68 -13.07 -8.68
CA GLY A 289 6.12 -13.13 -8.44
C GLY A 289 6.50 -13.89 -7.17
N GLU A 290 5.60 -14.68 -6.59
CA GLU A 290 5.83 -15.46 -5.37
C GLU A 290 7.08 -16.36 -5.48
N GLU A 291 7.73 -16.60 -4.34
CA GLU A 291 9.00 -17.33 -4.24
C GLU A 291 8.83 -18.84 -4.24
N ILE A 292 7.70 -19.32 -3.73
CA ILE A 292 7.37 -20.73 -3.64
C ILE A 292 6.16 -21.00 -4.52
N LEU A 293 6.30 -21.95 -5.43
CA LEU A 293 5.21 -22.41 -6.27
C LEU A 293 4.74 -23.79 -5.81
N LEU A 294 3.48 -23.90 -5.41
CA LEU A 294 2.84 -25.17 -5.05
C LEU A 294 1.81 -25.56 -6.13
N LEU A 295 2.14 -26.58 -6.92
CA LEU A 295 1.23 -27.19 -7.88
C LEU A 295 0.53 -28.40 -7.23
N ASP A 296 -0.57 -28.13 -6.53
CA ASP A 296 -1.35 -29.14 -5.80
C ASP A 296 -2.31 -29.87 -6.76
N ASP A 297 -2.35 -31.21 -6.68
CA ASP A 297 -3.03 -32.11 -7.62
C ASP A 297 -2.72 -31.80 -9.10
N ALA A 298 -1.43 -31.70 -9.45
CA ALA A 298 -1.00 -31.43 -10.81
C ALA A 298 -1.47 -32.53 -11.77
N ARG A 299 -2.00 -32.10 -12.91
CA ARG A 299 -2.44 -32.96 -14.01
C ARG A 299 -1.74 -32.57 -15.30
N LYS A 300 -1.63 -33.52 -16.24
CA LYS A 300 -0.91 -33.30 -17.50
C LYS A 300 -1.57 -32.21 -18.35
N GLU A 301 -2.89 -32.10 -18.28
CA GLU A 301 -3.67 -31.10 -18.98
C GLU A 301 -3.58 -29.68 -18.37
N ASN A 302 -2.89 -29.51 -17.23
CA ASN A 302 -2.78 -28.19 -16.57
C ASN A 302 -1.78 -27.27 -17.29
N LEU A 303 -0.73 -27.83 -17.90
CA LEU A 303 0.34 -27.12 -18.62
C LEU A 303 0.71 -27.86 -19.91
N SER A 304 1.16 -27.11 -20.93
CA SER A 304 1.71 -27.72 -22.14
C SER A 304 3.08 -28.38 -21.87
N GLU A 305 3.51 -29.25 -22.78
CA GLU A 305 4.85 -29.87 -22.78
C GLU A 305 5.97 -28.83 -22.59
N THR A 306 5.93 -27.79 -23.43
CA THR A 306 6.92 -26.72 -23.40
C THR A 306 6.84 -25.88 -22.12
N ASP A 307 5.65 -25.70 -21.56
CA ASP A 307 5.45 -24.91 -20.35
C ASP A 307 6.08 -25.59 -19.12
N TRP A 308 6.01 -26.93 -19.01
CA TRP A 308 6.72 -27.66 -17.95
C TRP A 308 8.24 -27.48 -18.02
N LEU A 309 8.81 -27.54 -19.23
CA LEU A 309 10.26 -27.35 -19.42
C LEU A 309 10.69 -25.94 -19.02
N LYS A 310 9.94 -24.92 -19.44
CA LYS A 310 10.16 -23.52 -19.09
C LYS A 310 10.10 -23.29 -17.58
N LEU A 311 9.10 -23.88 -16.93
CA LEU A 311 8.87 -23.70 -15.50
C LEU A 311 9.99 -24.30 -14.65
N PHE A 312 10.45 -25.51 -15.01
CA PHE A 312 11.52 -26.19 -14.27
C PHE A 312 12.92 -25.69 -14.64
N ASP A 313 13.04 -24.84 -15.66
CA ASP A 313 14.31 -24.33 -16.17
C ASP A 313 14.15 -22.91 -16.76
N PRO A 314 13.89 -21.92 -15.89
CA PRO A 314 13.63 -20.55 -16.32
C PRO A 314 14.86 -19.88 -16.96
N LEU A 315 16.08 -20.39 -16.74
CA LEU A 315 17.29 -19.86 -17.40
C LEU A 315 17.23 -20.00 -18.93
N ASN A 316 16.65 -21.09 -19.42
CA ASN A 316 16.58 -21.37 -20.84
C ASN A 316 15.33 -20.76 -21.50
N SER A 317 14.23 -20.58 -20.74
CA SER A 317 13.04 -19.86 -21.22
C SER A 317 12.06 -19.56 -20.07
N ALA A 318 12.12 -18.36 -19.48
CA ALA A 318 11.30 -18.01 -18.31
C ALA A 318 9.89 -17.46 -18.61
N ARG A 319 9.54 -17.20 -19.88
CA ARG A 319 8.23 -16.62 -20.24
C ARG A 319 7.19 -17.73 -20.45
N MET A 320 6.29 -17.84 -19.48
CA MET A 320 5.17 -18.77 -19.43
C MET A 320 3.94 -18.23 -20.15
N THR A 321 3.17 -19.11 -20.80
CA THR A 321 1.88 -18.75 -21.39
C THR A 321 0.85 -18.43 -20.29
N ALA A 322 0.14 -17.30 -20.40
CA ALA A 322 -1.02 -16.98 -19.55
C ALA A 322 -2.11 -16.30 -20.38
N ARG A 323 -3.35 -16.22 -19.86
CA ARG A 323 -4.51 -15.77 -20.66
C ARG A 323 -4.37 -14.36 -21.22
N TYR A 324 -3.73 -13.47 -20.48
CA TYR A 324 -3.69 -12.04 -20.80
C TYR A 324 -2.34 -11.61 -21.39
N GLN A 325 -1.23 -12.06 -20.80
CA GLN A 325 0.13 -11.77 -21.26
C GLN A 325 1.08 -12.88 -20.79
N ASN A 326 2.11 -13.21 -21.58
CA ASN A 326 3.13 -14.17 -21.14
C ASN A 326 3.83 -13.67 -19.87
N LYS A 327 3.88 -14.48 -18.81
CA LYS A 327 4.42 -14.10 -17.50
C LYS A 327 5.83 -14.63 -17.29
N LEU A 328 6.68 -13.81 -16.69
CA LEU A 328 7.98 -14.25 -16.20
C LEU A 328 7.78 -15.00 -14.88
N VAL A 329 8.17 -16.29 -14.84
CA VAL A 329 8.02 -17.13 -13.65
C VAL A 329 9.38 -17.67 -13.26
N ALA A 330 9.92 -17.18 -12.15
CA ALA A 330 11.22 -17.57 -11.64
C ALA A 330 11.16 -17.72 -10.11
N PRO A 331 10.64 -18.84 -9.59
CA PRO A 331 10.58 -19.10 -8.15
C PRO A 331 11.92 -19.60 -7.62
N ARG A 332 12.00 -19.79 -6.30
CA ARG A 332 13.10 -20.51 -5.63
C ARG A 332 12.80 -22.00 -5.49
N LEU A 333 11.56 -22.31 -5.13
CA LEU A 333 11.08 -23.66 -4.86
C LEU A 333 9.82 -23.93 -5.66
N ILE A 334 9.78 -25.08 -6.32
CA ILE A 334 8.59 -25.62 -6.96
C ILE A 334 8.27 -26.96 -6.31
N ILE A 335 7.06 -27.11 -5.79
CA ILE A 335 6.54 -28.35 -5.24
C ILE A 335 5.38 -28.80 -6.11
N VAL A 336 5.50 -29.97 -6.72
CA VAL A 336 4.45 -30.56 -7.56
C VAL A 336 3.91 -31.77 -6.82
N THR A 337 2.59 -31.90 -6.73
CA THR A 337 1.98 -33.13 -6.21
C THR A 337 1.22 -33.85 -7.31
N ALA A 338 1.37 -35.17 -7.41
CA ALA A 338 0.68 -35.96 -8.42
C ALA A 338 0.30 -37.36 -7.89
N PRO A 339 -0.77 -37.99 -8.41
CA PRO A 339 -1.17 -39.33 -7.99
C PRO A 339 -0.28 -40.47 -8.53
N MET A 340 0.70 -40.14 -9.37
CA MET A 340 1.58 -41.07 -10.08
C MET A 340 3.02 -40.55 -10.05
N SER A 341 3.97 -41.42 -10.37
CA SER A 341 5.38 -41.04 -10.38
C SER A 341 5.72 -40.03 -11.46
N ALA A 342 6.79 -39.26 -11.25
CA ALA A 342 7.27 -38.28 -12.23
C ALA A 342 7.48 -38.91 -13.63
N LYS A 343 8.05 -40.11 -13.69
CA LYS A 343 8.23 -40.89 -14.93
C LYS A 343 6.88 -41.11 -15.63
N SER A 344 5.89 -41.60 -14.90
CA SER A 344 4.54 -41.87 -15.43
C SER A 344 3.78 -40.59 -15.79
N PHE A 345 4.04 -39.50 -15.07
CA PHE A 345 3.47 -38.19 -15.31
C PHE A 345 3.95 -37.62 -16.66
N PHE A 346 5.26 -37.53 -16.87
CA PHE A 346 5.80 -36.89 -18.08
C PHE A 346 5.79 -37.79 -19.32
N LYS A 347 5.76 -39.12 -19.17
CA LYS A 347 5.65 -40.05 -20.31
C LYS A 347 4.36 -39.90 -21.14
N GLY A 348 3.37 -39.13 -20.66
CA GLY A 348 2.15 -38.86 -21.44
C GLY A 348 2.33 -37.82 -22.54
N TYR A 349 3.50 -37.21 -22.60
CA TYR A 349 3.88 -36.23 -23.59
C TYR A 349 4.72 -36.91 -24.67
N ASN A 350 4.22 -36.91 -25.91
CA ASN A 350 4.82 -37.67 -27.01
C ASN A 350 5.83 -36.85 -27.82
N GLY A 351 5.95 -35.54 -27.56
CA GLY A 351 6.80 -34.63 -28.33
C GLY A 351 8.25 -34.47 -27.82
N GLU A 352 8.56 -34.91 -26.61
CA GLU A 352 9.84 -34.62 -25.94
C GLU A 352 10.39 -35.86 -25.21
N ASP A 353 11.73 -36.01 -25.18
CA ASP A 353 12.40 -37.08 -24.43
C ASP A 353 12.10 -36.97 -22.92
N LEU A 354 11.65 -38.06 -22.31
CA LEU A 354 11.37 -38.16 -20.87
C LEU A 354 12.54 -37.66 -20.00
N ASN A 355 13.78 -37.90 -20.42
CA ASN A 355 14.98 -37.44 -19.72
C ASN A 355 15.03 -35.91 -19.54
N GLN A 356 14.39 -35.15 -20.43
CA GLN A 356 14.34 -33.68 -20.36
C GLN A 356 13.56 -33.19 -19.15
N TYR A 357 12.48 -33.88 -18.78
CA TYR A 357 11.70 -33.54 -17.59
C TYR A 357 12.38 -34.05 -16.33
N ILE A 358 12.80 -35.32 -16.33
CA ILE A 358 13.36 -35.96 -15.13
C ILE A 358 14.62 -35.24 -14.65
N ARG A 359 15.54 -34.84 -15.54
CA ARG A 359 16.76 -34.12 -15.16
C ARG A 359 16.54 -32.77 -14.49
N ARG A 360 15.34 -32.19 -14.60
CA ARG A 360 14.98 -30.88 -14.01
C ARG A 360 14.26 -31.02 -12.68
N ILE A 361 13.88 -32.24 -12.31
CA ILE A 361 13.44 -32.57 -10.96
C ILE A 361 14.69 -32.75 -10.12
N ASN A 362 14.76 -32.14 -8.94
CA ASN A 362 15.90 -32.33 -8.03
C ASN A 362 15.61 -33.44 -7.05
N PHE A 363 14.39 -33.48 -6.54
CA PHE A 363 13.99 -34.45 -5.53
C PHE A 363 12.60 -35.03 -5.78
N SER A 364 12.42 -36.28 -5.36
CA SER A 364 11.12 -36.94 -5.26
C SER A 364 10.79 -37.25 -3.81
N ALA A 365 9.51 -37.16 -3.46
CA ALA A 365 8.99 -37.65 -2.19
C ALA A 365 7.80 -38.58 -2.45
N GLU A 366 7.99 -39.88 -2.24
CA GLU A 366 6.91 -40.86 -2.30
C GLU A 366 6.22 -40.97 -0.94
N VAL A 367 4.90 -40.76 -0.93
CA VAL A 367 4.05 -40.99 0.24
C VAL A 367 3.25 -42.27 0.04
N THR A 368 3.57 -43.28 0.83
CA THR A 368 2.82 -44.54 0.86
C THR A 368 2.06 -44.68 2.17
N ARG A 369 0.88 -45.28 2.10
CA ARG A 369 0.10 -45.65 3.27
C ARG A 369 0.16 -47.17 3.41
N GLU A 370 0.52 -47.63 4.60
CA GLU A 370 0.52 -49.06 4.89
C GLU A 370 -0.92 -49.60 4.91
N LYS A 371 -1.13 -50.74 4.25
CA LYS A 371 -2.47 -51.29 4.05
C LYS A 371 -3.05 -51.75 5.38
N GLY A 372 -4.22 -51.23 5.73
CA GLY A 372 -4.92 -51.61 6.97
C GLY A 372 -4.46 -50.85 8.21
N THR A 373 -3.56 -49.87 8.08
CA THR A 373 -3.13 -49.01 9.18
C THR A 373 -3.28 -47.52 8.80
N GLU A 374 -3.13 -46.62 9.78
CA GLU A 374 -2.97 -45.18 9.54
C GLU A 374 -1.50 -44.79 9.32
N LYS A 375 -0.58 -45.77 9.36
CA LYS A 375 0.85 -45.54 9.22
C LYS A 375 1.18 -45.13 7.79
N ARG A 376 2.04 -44.14 7.67
CA ARG A 376 2.55 -43.63 6.39
C ARG A 376 4.06 -43.78 6.36
N TRP A 377 4.60 -44.01 5.18
CA TRP A 377 6.02 -43.98 4.91
C TRP A 377 6.30 -42.87 3.90
N PHE A 378 7.37 -42.13 4.16
CA PHE A 378 7.88 -41.05 3.35
C PHE A 378 9.25 -41.48 2.85
N THR A 379 9.35 -41.79 1.56
CA THR A 379 10.62 -42.09 0.90
C THR A 379 11.05 -40.87 0.12
N PHE A 380 12.26 -40.38 0.39
CA PHE A 380 12.83 -39.22 -0.27
C PHE A 380 14.01 -39.65 -1.13
N SER A 381 14.02 -39.20 -2.38
CA SER A 381 15.01 -39.60 -3.37
C SER A 381 15.57 -38.37 -4.10
N GLU A 382 16.85 -38.40 -4.45
CA GLU A 382 17.50 -37.39 -5.30
C GLU A 382 17.56 -37.88 -6.74
N VAL A 383 17.43 -36.96 -7.70
CA VAL A 383 17.67 -37.27 -9.10
C VAL A 383 19.15 -37.15 -9.42
N VAL A 384 19.76 -38.25 -9.82
CA VAL A 384 21.16 -38.31 -10.22
C VAL A 384 21.32 -38.81 -11.65
N ARG A 385 22.39 -38.36 -12.32
CA ARG A 385 22.72 -38.81 -13.67
C ARG A 385 23.44 -40.16 -13.62
N ARG A 386 22.86 -41.16 -14.28
CA ARG A 386 23.39 -42.51 -14.47
C ARG A 386 23.04 -42.96 -15.89
N ASP A 387 23.93 -42.69 -16.84
CA ASP A 387 23.68 -42.92 -18.27
C ASP A 387 23.34 -44.39 -18.55
N GLY A 388 22.14 -44.65 -19.09
CA GLY A 388 21.66 -45.99 -19.44
C GLY A 388 21.49 -46.99 -18.29
N ALA A 389 21.49 -46.53 -17.03
CA ALA A 389 21.44 -47.42 -15.86
C ALA A 389 20.04 -47.94 -15.54
N ASP A 390 18.99 -47.30 -16.06
CA ASP A 390 17.60 -47.65 -15.80
C ASP A 390 16.77 -47.53 -17.08
N HIS A 391 15.62 -48.18 -17.08
CA HIS A 391 14.72 -48.20 -18.22
C HIS A 391 13.28 -47.99 -17.74
N TYR A 392 12.53 -47.17 -18.47
CA TYR A 392 11.09 -47.09 -18.28
C TYR A 392 10.39 -47.96 -19.31
N GLN A 393 9.74 -49.02 -18.84
CA GLN A 393 8.90 -49.86 -19.70
C GLN A 393 7.48 -49.28 -19.78
N THR A 394 7.01 -49.07 -21.00
CA THR A 394 5.67 -48.58 -21.26
C THR A 394 4.62 -49.67 -21.10
N LYS A 395 3.34 -49.29 -20.91
CA LYS A 395 2.22 -50.25 -20.93
C LYS A 395 2.11 -50.99 -22.27
N ASP A 396 2.61 -50.37 -23.34
CA ASP A 396 2.59 -50.89 -24.71
C ASP A 396 3.84 -51.72 -25.04
N GLY A 397 4.79 -51.83 -24.10
CA GLY A 397 5.97 -52.69 -24.18
C GLY A 397 7.27 -51.99 -24.62
N ASP A 398 7.23 -50.71 -24.99
CA ASP A 398 8.43 -49.95 -25.37
C ASP A 398 9.36 -49.76 -24.17
N ILE A 399 10.67 -49.73 -24.44
CA ILE A 399 11.70 -49.54 -23.44
C ILE A 399 12.37 -48.20 -23.72
N ILE A 400 12.20 -47.24 -22.81
CA ILE A 400 12.84 -45.92 -22.90
C ILE A 400 14.07 -45.93 -21.98
N PRO A 401 15.29 -45.72 -22.51
CA PRO A 401 16.48 -45.62 -21.68
C PRO A 401 16.44 -44.34 -20.83
N LEU A 402 16.73 -44.47 -19.54
CA LEU A 402 16.82 -43.35 -18.61
C LEU A 402 18.28 -43.08 -18.27
N ASN A 403 18.70 -41.84 -18.49
CA ASN A 403 20.00 -41.33 -18.08
C ASN A 403 19.97 -40.69 -16.69
N PHE A 404 18.78 -40.55 -16.11
CA PHE A 404 18.55 -39.98 -14.80
C PHE A 404 17.67 -40.91 -13.98
N VAL A 405 18.08 -41.17 -12.74
CA VAL A 405 17.42 -42.10 -11.83
C VAL A 405 17.12 -41.42 -10.50
N PHE A 406 16.11 -41.93 -9.80
CA PHE A 406 15.79 -41.51 -8.44
C PHE A 406 16.53 -42.44 -7.48
N GLU A 407 17.57 -41.94 -6.81
CA GLU A 407 18.31 -42.68 -5.79
C GLU A 407 17.78 -42.30 -4.40
N ASP A 408 17.37 -43.31 -3.62
CA ASP A 408 16.82 -43.09 -2.28
C ASP A 408 17.86 -42.52 -1.33
N ILE A 409 17.50 -41.41 -0.68
CA ILE A 409 18.30 -40.75 0.34
C ILE A 409 17.93 -41.32 1.71
N PHE A 410 16.63 -41.33 2.02
CA PHE A 410 16.11 -41.86 3.28
C PHE A 410 14.64 -42.23 3.19
N THR A 411 14.22 -43.10 4.10
CA THR A 411 12.81 -43.40 4.37
C THR A 411 12.52 -43.15 5.84
N ALA A 412 11.35 -42.58 6.13
CA ALA A 412 10.89 -42.33 7.49
C ALA A 412 9.38 -42.60 7.61
N ASP A 413 8.94 -42.98 8.80
CA ASP A 413 7.51 -43.09 9.17
C ASP A 413 7.03 -41.92 10.03
N ASP A 414 7.96 -41.14 10.61
CA ASP A 414 7.68 -39.87 11.25
C ASP A 414 7.67 -38.72 10.21
N ARG A 415 6.52 -38.07 10.08
CA ARG A 415 6.31 -36.98 9.11
C ARG A 415 7.16 -35.75 9.44
N GLU A 416 7.23 -35.35 10.71
CA GLU A 416 7.93 -34.12 11.09
C GLU A 416 9.43 -34.25 10.88
N TYR A 417 9.98 -35.41 11.25
CA TYR A 417 11.36 -35.77 10.96
C TYR A 417 11.63 -35.79 9.45
N ALA A 418 10.75 -36.40 8.65
CA ALA A 418 10.90 -36.45 7.20
C ALA A 418 10.91 -35.04 6.58
N GLU A 419 9.96 -34.20 6.97
CA GLU A 419 9.84 -32.81 6.51
C GLU A 419 11.06 -31.97 6.89
N GLU A 420 11.51 -32.04 8.14
CA GLU A 420 12.64 -31.25 8.63
C GLU A 420 13.96 -31.70 7.98
N LYS A 421 14.19 -33.01 7.90
CA LYS A 421 15.39 -33.57 7.27
C LYS A 421 15.47 -33.20 5.78
N MET A 422 14.35 -33.30 5.08
CA MET A 422 14.23 -32.90 3.67
C MET A 422 14.49 -31.40 3.51
N LEU A 423 13.80 -30.58 4.31
CA LEU A 423 13.87 -29.13 4.20
C LEU A 423 15.27 -28.59 4.53
N SER A 424 15.77 -28.88 5.73
CA SER A 424 17.04 -28.35 6.21
C SER A 424 18.26 -29.02 5.56
N GLY A 425 18.17 -30.31 5.23
CA GLY A 425 19.29 -31.05 4.63
C GLY A 425 19.46 -30.83 3.13
N TYR A 426 18.36 -30.60 2.39
CA TYR A 426 18.38 -30.72 0.92
C TYR A 426 17.75 -29.53 0.18
N ILE A 427 16.65 -28.97 0.70
CA ILE A 427 15.95 -27.86 0.02
C ILE A 427 16.58 -26.50 0.36
N LEU A 428 16.61 -26.11 1.65
CA LEU A 428 17.12 -24.81 2.10
C LEU A 428 18.55 -24.53 1.63
N PRO A 429 19.49 -25.50 1.67
CA PRO A 429 20.83 -25.28 1.16
C PRO A 429 20.89 -24.98 -0.33
N ARG A 430 19.81 -25.14 -1.10
CA ARG A 430 19.76 -24.79 -2.53
C ARG A 430 19.03 -23.47 -2.77
N ILE A 431 17.94 -23.24 -2.06
CA ILE A 431 17.02 -22.13 -2.33
C ILE A 431 17.42 -20.82 -1.63
N LEU A 432 18.22 -20.90 -0.56
CA LEU A 432 18.82 -19.73 0.09
C LEU A 432 20.10 -19.27 -0.64
N PRO A 433 20.50 -18.00 -0.47
CA PRO A 433 21.77 -17.51 -0.96
C PRO A 433 22.93 -18.41 -0.52
N GLN A 434 23.67 -18.96 -1.47
CA GLN A 434 24.99 -19.50 -1.20
C GLN A 434 25.86 -18.30 -0.83
N THR A 435 26.38 -18.23 0.40
CA THR A 435 27.39 -17.23 0.75
C THR A 435 28.50 -17.31 -0.30
N ARG A 436 28.64 -16.27 -1.13
CA ARG A 436 29.90 -16.05 -1.85
C ARG A 436 30.97 -15.96 -0.76
N LYS A 437 32.02 -16.77 -0.86
CA LYS A 437 33.29 -16.40 -0.22
C LYS A 437 33.56 -14.95 -0.59
N ASP A 438 33.77 -14.12 0.43
CA ASP A 438 34.19 -12.75 0.26
C ASP A 438 35.30 -12.71 -0.80
N VAL A 439 35.06 -11.99 -1.88
CA VAL A 439 36.15 -11.51 -2.74
C VAL A 439 36.70 -10.28 -2.03
N THR A 440 37.31 -10.51 -0.87
CA THR A 440 38.44 -9.72 -0.41
C THR A 440 39.66 -10.45 -0.94
N ASP A 441 40.23 -9.95 -2.03
CA ASP A 441 41.65 -9.99 -2.40
C ASP A 441 41.81 -9.53 -3.85
N ASP A 442 41.83 -8.19 -4.04
CA ASP A 442 42.88 -7.41 -4.73
C ASP A 442 42.42 -5.95 -4.98
#